data_AF-A0A960BC75-F1
#
_entry.id   AF-A0A960BC75-F1
#
_cell.length_a   1.000
_cell.length_b   1.000
_cell.length_c   1.000
_cell.angle_alpha   90.00
_cell.angle_beta   90.00
_cell.angle_gamma   90.00
#
_symmetry.space_group_name_H-M   'P 1'
#
loop_
_entity.id
_entity.type
_entity.pdbx_description
1 polymer ?
#
loop_
_entity_poly.entity_id
_entity_poly.type
_entity_poly.pdbx_seq_one_letter_code
_entity_poly.pdbx_strand_id
1 'polypeptide(L)'
;MRRTASALLALILLSGCSAASPGSSGDAADTGTEPAASAPVASEPAAADDDAAADADATSGSTVTFRVTTTGKAQVTWGTLNGVSQEDIGKGTWTKDEDLPSIPVASLMVVAVNFTKSQKVTCEILIDGVSKSKQSGKGNTASASCDTDGS
;
A
#
# COMPACT_ATOMS: atom_id res chain seq x y z
N MET A 1 -6.18 -5.42 -41.85
CA MET A 1 -5.22 -4.46 -42.44
C MET A 1 -5.89 -3.10 -42.55
N ARG A 2 -5.42 -2.10 -41.80
CA ARG A 2 -5.46 -0.67 -42.16
C ARG A 2 -4.49 0.05 -41.21
N ARG A 3 -3.48 0.66 -41.83
CA ARG A 3 -2.36 1.37 -41.23
C ARG A 3 -2.71 2.86 -41.18
N THR A 4 -2.40 3.52 -40.08
CA THR A 4 -2.10 4.96 -39.95
C THR A 4 -1.43 5.11 -38.56
N ALA A 5 -0.11 5.12 -38.39
CA ALA A 5 0.90 6.05 -38.87
C ALA A 5 0.60 7.51 -38.48
N SER A 6 0.88 7.87 -37.24
CA SER A 6 1.20 9.23 -36.85
C SER A 6 2.42 9.18 -35.93
N ALA A 7 3.58 9.37 -36.57
CA ALA A 7 4.81 9.80 -35.93
C ALA A 7 4.65 11.29 -35.58
N LEU A 8 4.99 11.69 -34.36
CA LEU A 8 5.30 13.08 -34.02
C LEU A 8 6.41 13.10 -32.96
N LEU A 9 7.58 13.44 -33.49
CA LEU A 9 8.78 14.06 -32.92
C LEU A 9 9.10 13.90 -31.42
N ALA A 10 10.29 13.36 -31.20
CA ALA A 10 11.11 13.60 -30.01
C ALA A 10 11.73 15.01 -30.03
N LEU A 11 11.88 15.66 -28.88
CA LEU A 11 13.03 16.52 -28.57
C LEU A 11 13.18 16.81 -27.05
N ILE A 12 14.14 16.09 -26.45
CA ILE A 12 15.18 16.45 -25.46
C ILE A 12 14.95 17.68 -24.55
N LEU A 13 15.06 17.49 -23.22
CA LEU A 13 15.94 18.27 -22.33
C LEU A 13 16.46 17.42 -21.15
N LEU A 14 17.78 17.21 -21.13
CA LEU A 14 18.54 16.79 -19.96
C LEU A 14 18.58 17.96 -18.97
N SER A 15 18.22 17.72 -17.71
CA SER A 15 18.67 18.55 -16.59
C SER A 15 18.87 17.65 -15.39
N GLY A 16 20.10 17.13 -15.29
CA GLY A 16 20.59 16.58 -14.05
C GLY A 16 20.81 17.70 -13.04
N CYS A 17 20.44 17.45 -11.80
CA CYS A 17 20.91 18.21 -10.65
C CYS A 17 21.43 17.20 -9.63
N SER A 18 22.74 16.95 -9.68
CA SER A 18 23.46 16.39 -8.54
C SER A 18 23.68 17.51 -7.54
N ALA A 19 23.20 17.33 -6.32
CA ALA A 19 23.67 18.06 -5.16
C ALA A 19 23.81 17.07 -4.00
N ALA A 20 25.00 16.47 -3.91
CA ALA A 20 25.51 15.85 -2.71
C ALA A 20 26.08 16.95 -1.82
N SER A 21 25.80 16.92 -0.51
CA SER A 21 26.55 17.62 0.54
C SER A 21 26.05 17.22 1.93
N PRO A 22 26.88 17.39 2.99
CA PRO A 22 27.19 16.34 3.95
C PRO A 22 26.74 16.64 5.38
N GLY A 23 26.78 15.58 6.21
CA GLY A 23 27.25 15.60 7.60
C GLY A 23 26.47 16.41 8.63
N SER A 24 26.02 15.72 9.68
CA SER A 24 26.22 16.25 11.03
C SER A 24 26.40 15.10 12.01
N SER A 25 27.64 14.98 12.48
CA SER A 25 28.03 14.19 13.64
C SER A 25 27.35 14.74 14.89
N GLY A 26 26.85 13.85 15.74
CA GLY A 26 26.41 14.17 17.09
C GLY A 26 26.95 13.12 18.04
N ASP A 27 28.18 13.33 18.51
CA ASP A 27 28.73 12.71 19.71
C ASP A 27 28.50 13.71 20.84
N ALA A 28 27.74 13.32 21.86
CA ALA A 28 27.65 14.05 23.12
C ALA A 28 27.50 13.06 24.26
N ALA A 29 28.50 13.13 25.12
CA ALA A 29 28.77 12.28 26.27
C ALA A 29 27.73 12.38 27.39
N ASP A 30 27.59 11.24 28.08
CA ASP A 30 27.69 11.07 29.53
C ASP A 30 27.71 12.34 30.40
N THR A 31 26.77 12.43 31.33
CA THR A 31 27.08 12.56 32.77
C THR A 31 25.78 12.39 33.57
N GLY A 32 25.82 11.47 34.53
CA GLY A 32 24.65 11.06 35.32
C GLY A 32 24.22 12.03 36.41
N THR A 33 23.06 11.72 37.01
CA THR A 33 22.75 11.91 38.44
C THR A 33 21.38 11.30 38.72
N GLU A 34 21.37 10.18 39.42
CA GLU A 34 20.35 9.79 40.41
C GLU A 34 20.96 10.11 41.81
N PRO A 35 20.23 10.17 42.96
CA PRO A 35 18.85 9.71 43.20
C PRO A 35 17.95 10.58 44.14
N ALA A 36 16.70 10.10 44.25
CA ALA A 36 15.77 10.07 45.40
C ALA A 36 15.11 11.35 45.96
N ALA A 37 13.76 11.40 45.95
CA ALA A 37 12.91 11.07 47.11
C ALA A 37 11.44 11.55 46.97
N SER A 38 10.53 10.58 47.02
CA SER A 38 9.20 10.49 47.66
C SER A 38 8.22 11.67 47.81
N ALA A 39 7.01 11.39 47.27
CA ALA A 39 5.64 11.55 47.82
C ALA A 39 4.84 12.85 47.54
N PRO A 40 3.48 12.84 47.60
CA PRO A 40 2.51 11.72 47.58
C PRO A 40 1.45 11.81 46.45
N VAL A 41 0.77 10.67 46.25
CA VAL A 41 -0.40 10.47 45.39
C VAL A 41 -1.63 11.12 46.04
N ALA A 42 -2.40 11.89 45.28
CA ALA A 42 -3.76 12.29 45.62
C ALA A 42 -4.70 11.82 44.51
N SER A 43 -5.56 10.88 44.88
CA SER A 43 -6.70 10.41 44.08
C SER A 43 -7.86 11.40 44.14
N GLU A 44 -8.75 11.26 43.15
CA GLU A 44 -10.20 11.58 43.16
C GLU A 44 -10.64 12.86 42.40
N PRO A 45 -11.80 12.88 41.72
CA PRO A 45 -12.59 11.82 41.08
C PRO A 45 -12.76 12.01 39.56
N ALA A 46 -13.28 10.97 38.91
CA ALA A 46 -13.71 10.95 37.52
C ALA A 46 -14.81 11.98 37.23
N ALA A 47 -14.62 12.78 36.17
CA ALA A 47 -15.71 13.37 35.42
C ALA A 47 -16.00 12.44 34.24
N ALA A 48 -17.10 11.71 34.34
CA ALA A 48 -17.67 10.95 33.24
C ALA A 48 -18.39 11.92 32.28
N ASP A 49 -18.12 11.68 31.00
CA ASP A 49 -19.00 11.72 29.83
C ASP A 49 -20.16 12.73 29.79
N ASP A 50 -20.09 13.64 28.80
CA ASP A 50 -21.21 13.92 27.88
C ASP A 50 -20.74 14.88 26.77
N ASP A 51 -20.10 14.34 25.73
CA ASP A 51 -20.33 14.77 24.34
C ASP A 51 -19.86 13.65 23.40
N ALA A 52 -20.48 12.47 23.55
CA ALA A 52 -20.59 11.54 22.44
C ALA A 52 -21.77 12.02 21.58
N ALA A 53 -21.59 13.16 20.91
CA ALA A 53 -22.32 13.41 19.69
C ALA A 53 -21.90 12.32 18.71
N ALA A 54 -22.75 11.30 18.61
CA ALA A 54 -22.65 10.23 17.65
C ALA A 54 -22.35 10.84 16.27
N ASP A 55 -21.15 10.54 15.75
CA ASP A 55 -20.86 10.51 14.31
C ASP A 55 -21.77 9.43 13.70
N ALA A 56 -23.04 9.78 13.58
CA ALA A 56 -24.01 9.10 12.75
C ALA A 56 -24.02 9.79 11.38
N ASP A 57 -22.88 9.78 10.70
CA ASP A 57 -22.80 10.06 9.28
C ASP A 57 -22.14 8.88 8.55
N ALA A 58 -23.04 7.96 8.18
CA ALA A 58 -22.96 6.98 7.10
C ALA A 58 -21.83 5.93 7.14
N THR A 59 -22.15 4.76 7.74
CA THR A 59 -21.65 3.44 7.31
C THR A 59 -22.14 3.15 5.89
N SER A 60 -21.70 3.93 4.91
CA SER A 60 -21.71 3.53 3.51
C SER A 60 -20.45 2.69 3.35
N GLY A 61 -20.57 1.38 3.54
CA GLY A 61 -19.43 0.50 3.27
C GLY A 61 -19.00 0.65 1.81
N SER A 62 -17.70 0.50 1.55
CA SER A 62 -17.16 0.43 0.19
C SER A 62 -16.83 -1.00 -0.17
N THR A 63 -17.00 -1.35 -1.45
CA THR A 63 -16.50 -2.62 -1.97
C THR A 63 -15.09 -2.41 -2.52
N VAL A 64 -14.13 -3.16 -1.98
CA VAL A 64 -12.78 -3.27 -2.52
C VAL A 64 -12.72 -4.45 -3.47
N THR A 65 -12.32 -4.20 -4.72
CA THR A 65 -12.03 -5.24 -5.70
C THR A 65 -10.52 -5.33 -5.91
N PHE A 66 -9.93 -6.46 -5.54
CA PHE A 66 -8.56 -6.83 -5.88
C PHE A 66 -8.57 -7.53 -7.24
N ARG A 67 -7.74 -7.07 -8.18
CA ARG A 67 -7.63 -7.68 -9.51
C ARG A 67 -6.18 -7.94 -9.89
N VAL A 68 -5.92 -9.17 -10.31
CA VAL A 68 -4.60 -9.61 -10.74
C VAL A 68 -4.70 -10.19 -12.15
N THR A 69 -3.71 -9.92 -13.00
CA THR A 69 -3.51 -10.65 -14.25
C THR A 69 -2.10 -11.20 -14.29
N THR A 70 -1.96 -12.50 -14.57
CA THR A 70 -0.66 -13.15 -14.66
C THR A 70 -0.58 -14.04 -15.89
N THR A 71 0.61 -14.11 -16.48
CA THR A 71 0.92 -14.98 -17.63
C THR A 71 1.40 -16.36 -17.23
N GLY A 72 1.67 -16.58 -15.94
CA GLY A 72 2.11 -17.85 -15.34
C GLY A 72 1.46 -18.07 -13.97
N LYS A 73 1.92 -19.07 -13.22
CA LYS A 73 1.49 -19.25 -11.83
C LYS A 73 1.98 -18.07 -10.98
N ALA A 74 1.17 -17.62 -10.05
CA ALA A 74 1.53 -16.54 -9.12
C ALA A 74 0.90 -16.81 -7.75
N GLN A 75 1.48 -16.20 -6.73
CA GLN A 75 0.89 -16.10 -5.41
C GLN A 75 0.39 -14.66 -5.23
N VAL A 76 -0.83 -14.53 -4.72
CA VAL A 76 -1.45 -13.26 -4.41
C VAL A 76 -1.59 -13.17 -2.90
N THR A 77 -1.16 -12.05 -2.34
CA THR A 77 -1.37 -11.68 -0.94
C THR A 77 -2.12 -10.36 -0.92
N TRP A 78 -3.23 -10.29 -0.20
CA TRP A 78 -4.00 -9.05 -0.06
C TRP A 78 -4.31 -8.79 1.40
N GLY A 79 -4.39 -7.51 1.76
CA GLY A 79 -4.66 -7.07 3.11
C GLY A 79 -5.73 -6.00 3.13
N THR A 80 -6.57 -6.06 4.15
CA THR A 80 -7.50 -5.00 4.54
C THR A 80 -7.36 -4.77 6.05
N LEU A 81 -8.15 -3.85 6.61
CA LEU A 81 -8.22 -3.66 8.07
C LEU A 81 -8.71 -4.93 8.81
N ASN A 82 -9.32 -5.88 8.11
CA ASN A 82 -9.81 -7.13 8.69
C ASN A 82 -8.74 -8.24 8.75
N GLY A 83 -7.58 -8.02 8.13
CA GLY A 83 -6.46 -8.97 8.15
C GLY A 83 -5.82 -9.16 6.78
N VAL A 84 -4.96 -10.18 6.69
CA VAL A 84 -4.20 -10.53 5.49
C VAL A 84 -4.57 -11.93 5.04
N SER A 85 -4.77 -12.09 3.74
CA SER A 85 -5.11 -13.36 3.09
C SER A 85 -4.12 -13.65 1.95
N GLN A 86 -4.07 -14.92 1.54
CA GLN A 86 -3.13 -15.39 0.53
C GLN A 86 -3.72 -16.53 -0.31
N GLU A 87 -3.44 -16.54 -1.61
CA GLU A 87 -3.93 -17.54 -2.57
C GLU A 87 -2.92 -17.78 -3.70
N ASP A 88 -2.75 -19.05 -4.10
CA ASP A 88 -2.01 -19.41 -5.30
C ASP A 88 -2.94 -19.46 -6.52
N ILE A 89 -2.59 -18.73 -7.58
CA ILE A 89 -3.40 -18.60 -8.80
C ILE A 89 -2.69 -19.12 -10.04
N GLY A 90 -3.48 -19.53 -11.03
CA GLY A 90 -2.99 -19.91 -12.36
C GLY A 90 -2.82 -18.72 -13.30
N LYS A 91 -2.42 -18.99 -14.54
CA LYS A 91 -2.42 -18.01 -15.63
C LYS A 91 -3.85 -17.50 -15.86
N GLY A 92 -4.00 -16.19 -16.05
CA GLY A 92 -5.27 -15.56 -16.36
C GLY A 92 -5.52 -14.33 -15.51
N THR A 93 -6.80 -13.98 -15.37
CA THR A 93 -7.26 -12.93 -14.48
C THR A 93 -7.87 -13.55 -13.23
N TRP A 94 -7.49 -13.01 -12.08
CA TRP A 94 -8.05 -13.34 -10.77
C TRP A 94 -8.68 -12.07 -10.19
N THR A 95 -9.78 -12.22 -9.45
CA THR A 95 -10.48 -11.10 -8.83
C THR A 95 -11.09 -11.54 -7.50
N LYS A 96 -11.04 -10.65 -6.51
CA LYS A 96 -11.61 -10.86 -5.18
C LYS A 96 -12.26 -9.57 -4.70
N ASP A 97 -13.51 -9.68 -4.26
CA ASP A 97 -14.27 -8.58 -3.67
C ASP A 97 -14.32 -8.73 -2.15
N GLU A 98 -14.14 -7.62 -1.43
CA GLU A 98 -14.34 -7.51 0.01
C GLU A 98 -15.12 -6.24 0.34
N ASP A 99 -16.17 -6.38 1.15
CA ASP A 99 -16.95 -5.24 1.65
C ASP A 99 -16.34 -4.73 2.96
N LEU A 100 -16.03 -3.43 3.01
CA LEU A 100 -15.45 -2.76 4.17
C LEU A 100 -16.43 -1.74 4.75
N PRO A 101 -16.74 -1.80 6.05
CA PRO A 101 -17.70 -0.88 6.69
C PRO A 101 -17.15 0.54 6.92
N SER A 102 -15.87 0.78 6.63
CA SER A 102 -15.14 2.02 6.90
C SER A 102 -14.15 2.37 5.77
N ILE A 103 -13.26 3.33 5.99
CA ILE A 103 -12.25 3.80 5.02
C ILE A 103 -11.58 2.61 4.32
N PRO A 104 -11.63 2.52 2.98
CA PRO A 104 -11.16 1.35 2.26
C PRO A 104 -9.64 1.37 2.14
N VAL A 105 -8.96 0.97 3.21
CA VAL A 105 -7.52 0.72 3.24
C VAL A 105 -7.27 -0.71 2.75
N ALA A 106 -6.52 -0.84 1.66
CA ALA A 106 -6.24 -2.13 1.06
C ALA A 106 -4.83 -2.19 0.44
N SER A 107 -4.22 -3.37 0.54
CA SER A 107 -2.93 -3.69 -0.07
C SER A 107 -3.02 -4.97 -0.89
N LEU A 108 -2.24 -5.05 -1.96
CA LEU A 108 -2.22 -6.17 -2.89
C LEU A 108 -0.80 -6.39 -3.42
N MET A 109 -0.26 -7.56 -3.13
CA MET A 109 1.02 -8.04 -3.64
C MET A 109 0.78 -9.26 -4.52
N VAL A 110 1.43 -9.29 -5.68
CA VAL A 110 1.49 -10.48 -6.54
C VAL A 110 2.95 -10.83 -6.82
N VAL A 111 3.30 -12.10 -6.67
CA VAL A 111 4.65 -12.62 -6.93
C VAL A 111 4.58 -13.86 -7.83
N ALA A 112 5.40 -13.89 -8.88
CA ALA A 112 5.61 -15.07 -9.69
C ALA A 112 6.17 -16.22 -8.84
N VAL A 113 5.59 -17.42 -8.93
CA VAL A 113 6.10 -18.60 -8.20
C VAL A 113 7.04 -19.47 -9.05
N ASN A 114 7.12 -19.21 -10.36
CA ASN A 114 8.06 -19.90 -11.25
C ASN A 114 9.20 -18.97 -11.68
N PHE A 115 10.34 -19.10 -11.01
CA PHE A 115 11.51 -18.25 -11.24
C PHE A 115 12.36 -18.63 -12.48
N THR A 116 12.03 -19.73 -13.15
CA THR A 116 12.79 -20.21 -14.33
C THR A 116 12.27 -19.64 -15.64
N LYS A 117 11.04 -19.10 -15.64
CA LYS A 117 10.38 -18.56 -16.84
C LYS A 117 10.04 -17.10 -16.62
N SER A 118 10.33 -16.25 -17.60
CA SER A 118 9.89 -14.87 -17.57
C SER A 118 8.36 -14.81 -17.67
N GLN A 119 7.73 -14.05 -16.79
CA GLN A 119 6.29 -13.79 -16.81
C GLN A 119 6.00 -12.32 -16.55
N LYS A 120 4.80 -11.89 -16.93
CA LYS A 120 4.20 -10.61 -16.55
C LYS A 120 3.12 -10.85 -15.49
N VAL A 121 3.10 -9.98 -14.48
CA VAL A 121 2.06 -9.89 -13.45
C VAL A 121 1.55 -8.45 -13.38
N THR A 122 0.29 -8.27 -13.00
CA THR A 122 -0.31 -6.97 -12.72
C THR A 122 -1.09 -7.05 -11.42
N CYS A 123 -1.14 -5.96 -10.68
CA CYS A 123 -2.10 -5.74 -9.60
C CYS A 123 -2.94 -4.51 -9.94
N GLU A 124 -4.18 -4.50 -9.48
CA GLU A 124 -5.10 -3.38 -9.56
C GLU A 124 -6.03 -3.46 -8.34
N ILE A 125 -6.20 -2.35 -7.63
CA ILE A 125 -7.18 -2.19 -6.55
C ILE A 125 -8.23 -1.21 -7.04
N LEU A 126 -9.50 -1.63 -7.00
CA LEU A 126 -10.64 -0.78 -7.30
C LEU A 126 -11.47 -0.58 -6.02
N ILE A 127 -11.93 0.65 -5.81
CA ILE A 127 -12.89 0.99 -4.75
C ILE A 127 -14.18 1.41 -5.42
N ASP A 128 -15.27 0.70 -5.14
CA ASP A 128 -16.58 0.92 -5.74
C ASP A 128 -16.51 0.93 -7.29
N GLY A 129 -15.70 0.02 -7.84
CA GLY A 129 -15.44 -0.12 -9.28
C GLY A 129 -14.47 0.90 -9.87
N VAL A 130 -13.96 1.86 -9.09
CA VAL A 130 -12.98 2.87 -9.54
C VAL A 130 -11.57 2.42 -9.22
N SER A 131 -10.74 2.20 -10.24
CA SER A 131 -9.31 1.89 -10.07
C SER A 131 -8.60 2.99 -9.29
N LYS A 132 -8.03 2.64 -8.13
CA LYS A 132 -7.25 3.54 -7.26
C LYS A 132 -5.76 3.33 -7.39
N SER A 133 -5.32 2.08 -7.55
CA SER A 133 -3.91 1.74 -7.71
C SER A 133 -3.75 0.64 -8.75
N LYS A 134 -2.74 0.75 -9.60
CA LYS A 134 -2.45 -0.20 -10.66
C LYS A 134 -0.97 -0.23 -10.98
N GLN A 135 -0.36 -1.40 -10.84
CA GLN A 135 1.06 -1.62 -11.10
C GLN A 135 1.29 -2.90 -11.89
N SER A 136 2.47 -3.03 -12.48
CA SER A 136 2.85 -4.25 -13.20
C SER A 136 4.33 -4.55 -13.09
N GLY A 137 4.64 -5.85 -13.08
CA GLY A 137 5.99 -6.38 -13.07
C GLY A 137 6.21 -7.37 -14.19
N LYS A 138 7.46 -7.54 -14.59
CA LYS A 138 7.86 -8.53 -15.60
C LYS A 138 9.23 -9.12 -15.28
N GLY A 139 9.48 -10.33 -15.75
CA GLY A 139 10.74 -11.03 -15.60
C GLY A 139 10.57 -12.38 -14.92
N ASN A 140 11.69 -13.02 -14.60
CA ASN A 140 11.72 -14.31 -13.92
C ASN A 140 11.22 -14.21 -12.47
N THR A 141 11.44 -13.07 -11.82
CA THR A 141 10.97 -12.76 -10.46
C THR A 141 9.90 -11.67 -10.50
N ALA A 142 8.97 -11.75 -11.46
CA ALA A 142 7.99 -10.70 -11.66
C ALA A 142 7.12 -10.52 -10.39
N SER A 143 7.07 -9.29 -9.88
CA SER A 143 6.21 -8.89 -8.78
C SER A 143 5.53 -7.56 -9.06
N ALA A 144 4.39 -7.33 -8.45
CA ALA A 144 3.73 -6.01 -8.44
C ALA A 144 3.04 -5.80 -7.10
N SER A 145 3.12 -4.57 -6.59
CA SER A 145 2.46 -4.13 -5.36
C SER A 145 1.52 -2.99 -5.67
N CYS A 146 0.35 -2.99 -5.08
CA CYS A 146 -0.66 -1.96 -5.18
C CYS A 146 -1.19 -1.69 -3.79
N ASP A 147 -1.35 -0.43 -3.45
CA ASP A 147 -1.85 0.00 -2.15
C ASP A 147 -2.75 1.23 -2.36
N THR A 148 -3.76 1.39 -1.51
CA THR A 148 -4.74 2.49 -1.63
C THR A 148 -4.17 3.87 -1.30
N ASP A 149 -3.01 3.94 -0.66
CA ASP A 149 -2.24 5.16 -0.38
C ASP A 149 -1.27 5.54 -1.50
N GLY A 150 -1.09 4.69 -2.52
CA GLY A 150 -0.07 4.83 -3.54
C GLY A 150 -0.58 4.91 -4.97
N SER A 151 -0.80 6.14 -5.47
CA SER A 151 -0.36 6.70 -6.78
C SER A 151 -1.26 7.85 -7.26
#